data_AF-A0A6P0S9Y5-F1
#
_entry.id   AF-A0A6P0S9Y5-F1
#
_cell.length_a   1.000
_cell.length_b   1.000
_cell.length_c   1.000
_cell.angle_alpha   90.00
_cell.angle_beta   90.00
_cell.angle_gamma   90.00
#
_symmetry.space_group_name_H-M   'P 1'
#
loop_
_entity.id
_entity.type
_entity.pdbx_description
1 polymer ?
#
loop_
_entity_poly.entity_id
_entity_poly.type
_entity_poly.pdbx_seq_one_letter_code
_entity_poly.pdbx_strand_id
1 'polypeptide(L)' 'MDIPRLHPDTIEEVKQRAEIVDVISEHVVLRKSGKDYLGLCPFHDEKTPSFSV' A
#
# COMPACT_ATOMS: atom_id res chain seq x y z
N MET A 1 -9.16 21.18 -1.73
CA MET A 1 -9.58 19.77 -1.57
C MET A 1 -10.54 19.48 -2.69
N ASP A 2 -10.11 18.71 -3.67
CA ASP A 2 -10.97 18.30 -4.77
C ASP A 2 -12.09 17.39 -4.25
N ILE A 3 -13.31 17.66 -4.69
CA ILE A 3 -14.45 16.79 -4.45
C ILE A 3 -14.25 15.56 -5.34
N PRO A 4 -14.25 14.34 -4.79
CA PRO A 4 -14.12 13.13 -5.59
C PRO A 4 -15.21 13.09 -6.66
N ARG A 5 -14.81 12.89 -7.92
CA ARG A 5 -15.75 12.73 -9.06
C ARG A 5 -16.49 11.39 -9.04
N LEU A 6 -16.23 10.56 -8.03
CA LEU A 6 -16.81 9.25 -7.82
C LEU A 6 -17.67 9.26 -6.55
N HIS A 7 -18.75 8.50 -6.55
CA HIS A 7 -19.60 8.34 -5.38
C HIS A 7 -18.79 7.72 -4.22
N PRO A 8 -18.97 8.16 -2.96
CA PRO A 8 -18.24 7.62 -1.81
C PRO A 8 -18.31 6.09 -1.71
N ASP A 9 -19.49 5.51 -1.97
CA ASP A 9 -19.68 4.05 -1.94
C ASP A 9 -18.81 3.34 -2.98
N THR A 10 -18.63 3.91 -4.17
CA THR A 10 -17.74 3.35 -5.19
C THR A 10 -16.28 3.36 -4.73
N ILE A 11 -15.86 4.42 -4.03
CA ILE A 11 -14.50 4.53 -3.48
C ILE A 11 -14.29 3.46 -2.41
N GLU A 12 -15.27 3.28 -1.52
CA GLU A 12 -15.22 2.27 -0.48
C GLU A 12 -15.24 0.85 -1.06
N GLU A 13 -16.05 0.63 -2.08
CA GLU A 13 -16.15 -0.64 -2.80
C GLU A 13 -14.80 -1.08 -3.40
N VAL A 14 -14.04 -0.13 -3.96
CA VAL A 14 -12.69 -0.37 -4.47
C VAL A 14 -11.73 -0.72 -3.34
N LYS A 15 -11.74 0.05 -2.24
CA LYS A 15 -10.86 -0.19 -1.09
C LYS A 15 -11.09 -1.56 -0.45
N GLN A 16 -12.34 -2.01 -0.40
CA GLN A 16 -12.69 -3.31 0.17
C GLN A 16 -12.25 -4.50 -0.70
N ARG A 17 -12.19 -4.31 -2.02
CA ARG A 17 -11.78 -5.36 -2.97
C ARG A 17 -10.28 -5.39 -3.21
N ALA A 18 -9.61 -4.25 -3.09
CA ALA A 18 -8.17 -4.16 -3.31
C ALA A 18 -7.42 -4.73 -2.11
N GLU A 19 -6.54 -5.70 -2.38
CA GLU A 19 -5.57 -6.18 -1.40
C GLU A 19 -4.35 -5.24 -1.46
N ILE A 20 -4.02 -4.57 -0.35
CA ILE A 20 -3.03 -3.50 -0.33
C ILE A 20 -1.59 -4.00 -0.51
N VAL A 21 -1.29 -5.21 -0.04
CA VAL A 21 0.00 -5.88 -0.21
C VAL A 21 0.24 -6.18 -1.69
N ASP A 22 -0.76 -6.65 -2.42
CA ASP A 22 -0.70 -6.93 -3.85
C ASP A 22 -0.41 -5.65 -4.65
N VAL A 23 -1.16 -4.57 -4.39
CA VAL A 23 -0.98 -3.27 -5.06
C VAL A 23 0.43 -2.70 -4.84
N ILE A 24 0.94 -2.80 -3.61
CA ILE A 24 2.28 -2.30 -3.28
C ILE A 24 3.37 -3.21 -3.84
N SER A 25 3.14 -4.52 -3.90
CA SER A 25 4.12 -5.51 -4.37
C SER A 25 4.50 -5.35 -5.84
N GLU A 26 3.71 -4.61 -6.62
CA GLU A 26 4.07 -4.19 -7.99
C GLU A 26 5.29 -3.25 -8.02
N HIS A 27 5.57 -2.55 -6.91
CA HIS A 27 6.58 -1.49 -6.82
C HIS A 27 7.66 -1.77 -5.78
N VAL A 28 7.32 -2.46 -4.69
CA VAL A 28 8.20 -2.69 -3.54
C VAL A 28 8.30 -4.19 -3.29
N VAL A 29 9.53 -4.70 -3.17
CA VAL A 29 9.74 -6.08 -2.73
C VAL A 29 9.45 -6.17 -1.23
N LEU A 30 8.33 -6.81 -0.89
CA LEU A 30 7.90 -7.05 0.47
C LEU A 30 8.25 -8.46 0.94
N ARG A 31 8.54 -8.60 2.23
CA ARG A 31 8.73 -9.87 2.92
C ARG A 31 7.83 -9.94 4.15
N LYS A 32 7.18 -11.08 4.36
CA LYS A 32 6.32 -11.30 5.52
C LYS A 32 7.13 -11.22 6.82
N SER A 33 6.69 -10.40 7.76
CA SER A 33 7.31 -10.18 9.07
C SER A 33 6.23 -10.20 10.16
N GLY A 34 6.02 -11.39 10.74
CA GLY A 34 4.93 -11.59 11.70
C GLY A 34 3.55 -11.45 11.02
N LYS A 35 2.77 -10.47 11.48
CA LYS A 35 1.45 -10.15 10.93
C LYS A 35 1.49 -9.16 9.76
N ASP A 36 2.59 -8.43 9.62
CA ASP A 36 2.77 -7.35 8.65
C ASP A 36 3.73 -7.80 7.53
N TYR A 37 3.92 -6.95 6.53
CA TYR A 37 4.92 -7.09 5.48
C TYR A 37 5.92 -5.95 5.54
N LEU A 38 7.20 -6.23 5.31
CA LEU A 38 8.28 -5.26 5.42
C LEU A 38 9.12 -5.18 4.14
N GLY A 39 9.54 -3.97 3.77
CA GLY A 39 10.40 -3.69 2.61
C GLY A 39 11.19 -2.39 2.75
N LEU A 40 12.01 -2.10 1.73
CA LEU A 40 12.70 -0.80 1.62
C LEU A 40 11.69 0.28 1.26
N CYS A 41 11.83 1.46 1.86
CA CYS A 41 10.92 2.57 1.59
C CYS A 41 11.14 3.14 0.18
N PRO A 42 10.11 3.24 -0.67
CA PRO A 42 10.25 3.81 -2.01
C PRO A 42 10.39 5.35 -2.00
N PHE A 43 10.25 5.99 -0.84
CA PHE A 43 10.28 7.45 -0.69
C PHE A 43 11.60 7.99 -0.13
N HIS A 44 12.46 7.14 0.42
CA HIS A 44 13.74 7.51 1.00
C HIS A 44 14.83 6.55 0.51
N ASP A 45 15.99 7.09 0.13
CA ASP A 45 17.14 6.27 -0.27
C ASP A 45 17.87 5.75 0.97
N GLU A 46 17.47 4.57 1.42
CA GLU A 46 17.99 3.92 2.62
C GLU A 46 18.30 2.43 2.40
N LYS A 47 19.14 1.87 3.28
CA LYS A 47 19.56 0.46 3.19
C LYS A 47 18.84 -0.47 4.17
N THR A 48 18.09 0.10 5.11
CA THR A 48 17.38 -0.65 6.15
C THR A 48 15.90 -0.65 5.81
N PRO A 49 15.22 -1.81 5.83
CA PRO A 49 13.77 -1.86 5.64
C PRO A 49 13.04 -1.01 6.69
N SER A 50 12.29 0.01 6.25
CA SER A 50 11.47 0.87 7.12
C SER A 50 10.00 0.98 6.68
N PHE A 51 9.64 0.35 5.56
CA PHE A 51 8.30 0.40 5.02
C PHE A 51 7.50 -0.83 5.45
N SER A 52 6.41 -0.61 6.19
CA SER A 52 5.51 -1.64 6.69
C SER A 52 4.16 -1.54 5.99
N VAL A 53 3.61 -2.71 5.65
CA VAL A 53 2.25 -2.87 5.12
C VAL A 53 1.47 -3.82 6.01
#